data_AF-A0A0C5AYL8-F1
#
_entry.id   AF-A0A0C5AYL8-F1
#
_cell.length_a   1.000
_cell.length_b   1.000
_cell.length_c   1.000
_cell.angle_alpha   90.00
_cell.angle_beta   90.00
_cell.angle_gamma   90.00
#
_symmetry.space_group_name_H-M   'P 1'
#
loop_
_entity.id
_entity.type
_entity.pdbx_description
1 polymer ?
#
loop_
_entity_poly.entity_id
_entity_poly.type
_entity_poly.pdbx_seq_one_letter_code
_entity_poly.pdbx_strand_id
1 'polypeptide(L)'
;MQHFHAILHQLASLLELDNTVFQEDQSSWSLEIDQRWNVHIVALDLREIVLFLRVAPLSSPLLAVSLLQENLFTLSNRMIRCGLDNMQSIILWNQQSIKQY
;
A
#
# COMPACT_ATOMS: atom_id res chain seq x y z
N MET A 1 9.13 -0.10 14.67
CA MET A 1 8.64 -1.48 14.50
C MET A 1 7.42 -1.79 15.37
N GLN A 2 7.40 -1.53 16.68
CA GLN A 2 6.22 -1.83 17.53
C GLN A 2 4.90 -1.21 17.02
N HIS A 3 4.93 0.06 16.60
CA HIS A 3 3.75 0.76 16.06
C HIS A 3 3.22 0.15 14.75
N PHE A 4 4.12 -0.34 13.89
CA PHE A 4 3.74 -1.01 12.65
C PHE A 4 2.97 -2.30 12.93
N HIS A 5 3.48 -3.13 13.84
CA HIS A 5 2.81 -4.36 14.26
C HIS A 5 1.46 -4.09 14.92
N ALA A 6 1.35 -3.05 15.75
CA ALA A 6 0.08 -2.65 16.34
C ALA A 6 -0.98 -2.30 15.27
N ILE A 7 -0.59 -1.57 14.23
CA ILE A 7 -1.45 -1.27 13.08
C ILE A 7 -1.84 -2.55 12.34
N LEU A 8 -0.91 -3.46 12.10
CA LEU A 8 -1.18 -4.72 11.42
C LEU A 8 -2.17 -5.59 12.22
N HIS A 9 -2.02 -5.69 13.53
CA HIS A 9 -2.96 -6.40 14.39
C HIS A 9 -4.34 -5.74 14.40
N GLN A 10 -4.41 -4.41 14.43
CA GLN A 10 -5.68 -3.69 14.35
C GLN A 10 -6.36 -3.94 12.99
N LEU A 11 -5.60 -3.88 11.90
CA LEU A 11 -6.10 -4.16 10.56
C LEU A 11 -6.61 -5.60 10.44
N ALA A 12 -5.85 -6.58 10.92
CA ALA A 12 -6.27 -7.97 10.89
C ALA A 12 -7.52 -8.23 11.71
N SER A 13 -7.62 -7.61 12.91
CA SER A 13 -8.85 -7.67 13.70
C SER A 13 -10.04 -7.04 12.96
N LEU A 14 -9.85 -5.93 12.25
CA LEU A 14 -10.91 -5.28 11.46
C LEU A 14 -11.34 -6.12 10.25
N LEU A 15 -10.41 -6.90 9.69
CA LEU A 15 -10.63 -7.77 8.55
C LEU A 15 -11.00 -9.21 8.94
N GLU A 16 -11.16 -9.47 10.25
CA GLU A 16 -11.45 -10.80 10.80
C GLU A 16 -10.42 -11.87 10.37
N LEU A 17 -9.16 -11.47 10.22
CA LEU A 17 -8.04 -12.33 9.87
C LEU A 17 -7.43 -12.97 11.14
N ASP A 18 -6.79 -14.12 10.97
CA ASP A 18 -6.03 -14.75 12.05
C ASP A 18 -4.80 -13.90 12.40
N ASN A 19 -4.80 -13.36 13.63
CA ASN A 19 -3.77 -12.45 14.13
C ASN A 19 -2.43 -13.15 14.43
N THR A 20 -2.35 -14.47 14.34
CA THR A 20 -1.13 -15.25 14.61
C THR A 20 -0.09 -15.18 13.49
N VAL A 21 -0.43 -14.57 12.35
CA VAL A 21 0.42 -14.52 11.15
C VAL A 21 1.53 -13.44 11.23
N PHE A 22 1.44 -12.50 12.18
CA PHE A 22 2.40 -11.40 12.31
C PHE A 22 3.63 -11.83 13.13
N GLN A 23 4.78 -11.91 12.47
CA GLN A 23 6.08 -12.09 13.14
C GLN A 23 6.64 -10.73 13.56
N GLU A 24 7.11 -10.59 14.80
CA GLU A 24 7.55 -9.31 15.42
C GLU A 24 8.71 -8.60 14.70
N ASP A 25 9.42 -9.30 13.80
CA ASP A 25 10.59 -8.78 13.09
C ASP A 25 10.30 -8.38 11.63
N GLN A 26 9.07 -8.49 11.15
CA GLN A 26 8.74 -8.18 9.76
C GLN A 26 8.49 -6.68 9.55
N SER A 27 9.16 -6.10 8.55
CA SER A 27 8.91 -4.73 8.07
C SER A 27 7.92 -4.67 6.91
N SER A 28 7.47 -5.82 6.43
CA SER A 28 6.52 -5.94 5.34
C SER A 28 5.53 -7.07 5.61
N TRP A 29 4.31 -6.88 5.13
CA TRP A 29 3.25 -7.87 5.16
C TRP A 29 2.44 -7.78 3.87
N SER A 30 1.77 -8.86 3.47
CA SER A 30 0.96 -8.89 2.26
C SER A 30 -0.40 -9.49 2.54
N LEU A 31 -1.43 -8.87 1.98
CA LEU A 31 -2.81 -9.32 2.01
C LEU A 31 -3.28 -9.64 0.61
N GLU A 32 -3.80 -10.84 0.43
CA GLU A 32 -4.51 -11.22 -0.79
C GLU A 32 -5.99 -10.89 -0.65
N ILE A 33 -6.53 -10.14 -1.61
CA ILE A 33 -7.95 -9.75 -1.69
C ILE A 33 -8.53 -10.40 -2.96
N ASP A 34 -9.67 -11.08 -2.81
CA ASP A 34 -10.42 -11.74 -3.90
C ASP A 34 -9.60 -12.70 -4.76
N GLN A 35 -8.59 -13.34 -4.17
CA GLN A 35 -7.66 -14.25 -4.87
C GLN A 35 -6.93 -13.61 -6.07
N ARG A 36 -6.84 -12.28 -6.09
CA ARG A 36 -6.44 -11.52 -7.27
C ARG A 36 -5.50 -10.37 -6.93
N TRP A 37 -5.80 -9.63 -5.88
CA TRP A 37 -5.08 -8.41 -5.55
C TRP A 37 -4.19 -8.65 -4.36
N ASN A 38 -2.88 -8.68 -4.61
CA ASN A 38 -1.89 -8.71 -3.55
C ASN A 38 -1.54 -7.28 -3.14
N VAL A 39 -2.03 -6.88 -1.97
CA VAL A 39 -1.74 -5.59 -1.36
C VAL A 39 -0.60 -5.77 -0.37
N HIS A 40 0.51 -5.11 -0.63
CA HIS A 40 1.67 -5.10 0.25
C HIS A 40 1.60 -3.89 1.18
N ILE A 41 1.86 -4.13 2.46
CA ILE A 41 1.94 -3.12 3.51
C ILE A 41 3.36 -3.14 4.05
N VAL A 42 4.07 -2.03 3.94
CA VAL A 42 5.50 -1.95 4.28
C VAL A 42 5.75 -0.74 5.17
N ALA A 43 6.50 -0.93 6.25
CA ALA A 43 7.07 0.16 7.03
C ALA A 43 8.25 0.74 6.25
N LEU A 44 8.15 2.00 5.83
CA LEU A 44 9.27 2.70 5.19
C LEU A 44 10.31 3.11 6.24
N ASP A 45 9.82 3.55 7.40
CA ASP A 45 10.62 3.90 8.56
C ASP A 45 9.80 3.75 9.86
N LEU A 46 10.19 4.47 10.92
CA LEU A 46 9.48 4.44 12.21
C LEU A 46 8.20 5.29 12.24
N ARG A 47 7.90 6.04 11.19
CA ARG A 47 6.85 7.07 11.12
C ARG A 47 5.91 6.91 9.94
N GLU A 48 6.26 6.08 8.95
CA GLU A 48 5.49 5.97 7.72
C GLU A 48 5.30 4.52 7.28
N ILE A 49 4.11 4.26 6.76
CA ILE A 49 3.77 3.03 6.05
C ILE A 49 3.38 3.36 4.62
N VAL A 50 3.68 2.43 3.72
CA VAL A 50 3.14 2.44 2.38
C VAL A 50 2.29 1.19 2.17
N LEU A 51 1.13 1.39 1.56
CA LEU A 51 0.32 0.32 1.01
C LEU A 51 0.44 0.40 -0.51
N PHE A 52 0.79 -0.70 -1.17
CA PHE A 52 0.87 -0.72 -2.62
C PHE A 52 0.43 -2.05 -3.20
N LEU A 53 -0.03 -2.01 -4.46
CA LEU A 53 -0.32 -3.19 -5.25
C LEU A 53 0.10 -2.99 -6.70
N ARG A 54 0.49 -4.07 -7.35
CA ARG A 54 0.68 -4.14 -8.80
C ARG A 54 -0.64 -4.51 -9.45
N VAL A 55 -1.04 -3.76 -10.47
CA VAL A 55 -2.37 -3.91 -11.10
C VAL A 55 -2.30 -4.64 -12.43
N ALA A 56 -1.76 -3.98 -13.45
CA ALA A 56 -1.68 -4.52 -14.81
C ALA A 56 -0.62 -3.75 -15.62
N PRO A 57 -0.10 -4.32 -16.71
CA PRO A 57 0.68 -3.57 -17.69
C PRO A 57 -0.07 -2.35 -18.21
N LEU A 58 0.66 -1.26 -18.46
CA LEU A 58 0.11 -0.07 -19.11
C LEU A 58 -0.44 -0.45 -20.49
N SER A 59 -1.74 -0.24 -20.71
CA SER A 59 -2.40 -0.64 -21.95
C SER A 59 -2.22 0.37 -23.09
N SER A 60 -2.00 1.65 -22.78
CA SER A 60 -1.78 2.69 -23.78
C SER A 60 -1.06 3.93 -23.23
N PRO A 61 -0.39 4.72 -24.09
CA PRO A 61 0.18 6.01 -23.69
C PRO A 61 -0.86 7.03 -23.23
N LEU A 62 -2.08 7.00 -23.79
CA LEU A 62 -3.17 7.89 -23.38
C LEU A 62 -3.57 7.64 -21.92
N LEU A 63 -3.59 6.37 -21.49
CA LEU A 63 -3.82 6.04 -20.09
C LEU A 63 -2.73 6.62 -19.19
N ALA A 64 -1.46 6.63 -19.63
CA ALA A 64 -0.39 7.26 -18.85
C ALA A 64 -0.61 8.76 -18.65
N VAL A 65 -1.09 9.47 -19.67
CA VAL A 65 -1.43 10.90 -19.55
C VAL A 65 -2.55 11.11 -18.53
N SER A 66 -3.63 10.32 -18.61
CA SER A 66 -4.73 10.40 -17.64
C SER A 66 -4.26 10.10 -16.22
N LEU A 67 -3.44 9.07 -16.04
CA LEU A 67 -2.84 8.72 -14.74
C LEU A 67 -1.99 9.87 -14.18
N LEU A 68 -1.20 10.55 -15.02
CA LEU A 68 -0.40 11.70 -14.58
C LEU A 68 -1.27 12.89 -14.15
N GLN A 69 -2.38 13.15 -14.84
CA GLN A 69 -3.32 14.22 -14.51
C GLN A 69 -4.01 14.00 -13.16
N GLU A 70 -4.34 12.75 -12.84
CA GLU A 70 -4.95 12.37 -11.55
C GLU A 70 -3.93 12.34 -10.40
N ASN A 71 -2.62 12.37 -10.70
CA ASN A 71 -1.55 12.22 -9.71
C ASN A 71 -1.00 13.55 -9.16
N LEU A 72 -1.79 14.63 -9.25
CA LEU A 72 -1.39 15.95 -8.76
C LEU A 72 -1.35 16.03 -7.22
N PHE A 73 -0.64 17.04 -6.71
CA PHE A 73 -0.57 17.29 -5.27
C PHE A 73 -1.97 17.49 -4.67
N THR A 74 -2.17 17.03 -3.45
CA THR A 74 -3.43 17.20 -2.72
C THR A 74 -3.15 17.30 -1.22
N LEU A 75 -4.11 17.86 -0.50
CA LEU A 75 -4.13 17.86 0.96
C LEU A 75 -4.71 16.55 1.53
N SER A 76 -5.35 15.72 0.70
CA SER A 76 -5.91 14.44 1.13
C SER A 76 -4.79 13.43 1.41
N ASN A 77 -4.71 12.95 2.66
CA ASN A 77 -3.84 11.83 3.00
C ASN A 77 -4.31 10.50 2.39
N ARG A 78 -5.57 10.40 1.93
CA ARG A 78 -6.15 9.17 1.36
C ARG A 78 -5.95 9.02 -0.14
N MET A 79 -5.26 9.95 -0.79
CA MET A 79 -5.09 9.90 -2.24
C MET A 79 -4.22 8.70 -2.64
N ILE A 80 -4.76 7.89 -3.55
CA ILE A 80 -4.00 6.84 -4.22
C ILE A 80 -3.15 7.47 -5.31
N ARG A 81 -1.86 7.20 -5.24
CA ARG A 81 -0.84 7.56 -6.22
C ARG A 81 -0.67 6.42 -7.20
N CYS A 82 -0.23 6.75 -8.41
CA CYS A 82 0.03 5.77 -9.45
C CYS A 82 1.38 6.00 -10.13
N GLY A 83 1.95 4.93 -10.65
CA GLY A 83 3.26 4.96 -11.30
C GLY A 83 3.50 3.64 -12.01
N LEU A 84 4.68 3.53 -12.63
CA LEU A 84 5.05 2.34 -13.39
C LEU A 84 6.28 1.69 -12.75
N ASP A 85 6.25 0.37 -12.64
CA ASP A 85 7.44 -0.42 -12.31
C ASP A 85 8.36 -0.59 -13.54
N ASN A 86 9.48 -1.27 -13.33
CA ASN A 86 10.46 -1.58 -14.38
C ASN A 86 9.92 -2.50 -15.50
N MET A 87 8.76 -3.14 -15.28
CA MET A 87 8.05 -3.97 -16.25
C MET A 87 6.86 -3.24 -16.89
N GLN A 88 6.79 -1.91 -16.73
CA GLN A 88 5.69 -1.07 -17.23
C GLN A 88 4.31 -1.44 -16.67
N SER A 89 4.28 -2.11 -15.51
CA SER A 89 3.03 -2.37 -14.81
C SER A 89 2.67 -1.21 -13.90
N ILE A 90 1.38 -0.90 -13.88
CA ILE A 90 0.81 0.11 -13.00
C ILE A 90 0.94 -0.38 -11.56
N ILE A 91 1.63 0.42 -10.75
CA ILE A 91 1.63 0.32 -9.30
C ILE A 91 0.70 1.40 -8.78
N LEU A 92 -0.23 1.02 -7.91
CA LEU A 92 -1.01 1.93 -7.11
C LEU A 92 -0.47 1.91 -5.69
N TRP A 93 -0.28 3.07 -5.08
CA TRP A 93 0.15 3.14 -3.68
C TRP A 93 -0.46 4.30 -2.93
N ASN A 94 -0.42 4.19 -1.62
CA ASN A 94 -0.72 5.28 -0.71
C ASN A 94 0.23 5.21 0.48
N GLN A 95 0.74 6.38 0.88
CA GLN A 95 1.66 6.51 2.00
C GLN A 95 0.93 7.22 3.14
N GLN A 96 1.03 6.66 4.35
CA GLN A 96 0.41 7.19 5.56
C GLN A 96 1.45 7.41 6.64
N SER A 97 1.30 8.52 7.36
CA SER A 97 2.04 8.72 8.60
C SER A 97 1.40 7.89 9.72
N ILE A 98 2.25 7.11 10.40
CA ILE A 98 1.97 6.51 11.69
C ILE A 98 2.30 7.56 12.75
N LYS A 99 1.29 8.29 13.21
CA LYS A 99 1.47 9.19 14.36
C LYS A 99 1.84 8.36 15.59
N GLN A 100 2.93 8.77 16.25
CA GLN A 100 3.25 8.33 17.62
C GLN A 100 2.27 9.07 18.54
N TYR A 101 1.33 8.34 19.14
CA TYR A 101 0.51 8.85 20.24
C TYR A 101 1.18 8.51 21.56
#